data_AF-F3ZD45-F1
#
_entry.id   AF-F3ZD45-F1
#
_cell.length_a   1.000
_cell.length_b   1.000
_cell.length_c   1.000
_cell.angle_alpha   90.00
_cell.angle_beta   90.00
_cell.angle_gamma   90.00
#
_symmetry.space_group_name_H-M   'P 1'
#
loop_
_entity.id
_entity.type
_entity.pdbx_description
1 polymer ?
#
loop_
_entity_poly.entity_id
_entity_poly.type
_entity_poly.pdbx_seq_one_letter_code
_entity_poly.pdbx_strand_id
1 'polypeptide(L)'
;MTRTAIAAVLITACAALTACSSDSDTDSKPTPAASTPGPDMSSAEAAAGIPPEPTGADRKALLLALRAVAPKAADKAHEDKALDAARNQCAAINGGAERLDSTAAARFSYDGVTTTEAQGKAITAALKASGFCKV
;
A
#
# COMPACT_ATOMS: atom_id res chain seq x y z
N MET A 1 27.88 -28.03 -21.99
CA MET A 1 27.09 -29.09 -21.34
C MET A 1 27.95 -29.71 -20.26
N THR A 2 27.63 -29.45 -19.00
CA THR A 2 28.29 -30.03 -17.83
C THR A 2 27.20 -30.50 -16.87
N ARG A 3 27.18 -31.81 -16.62
CA ARG A 3 26.28 -32.53 -15.72
C ARG A 3 26.98 -32.76 -14.39
N THR A 4 26.29 -32.53 -13.28
CA THR A 4 26.43 -33.15 -11.94
C THR A 4 25.68 -32.28 -10.93
N ALA A 5 25.08 -32.73 -9.83
CA ALA A 5 24.52 -33.98 -9.35
C ALA A 5 23.72 -33.62 -8.07
N ILE A 6 22.79 -34.49 -7.70
CA ILE A 6 21.80 -34.45 -6.62
C ILE A 6 22.44 -34.28 -5.22
N ALA A 7 21.78 -33.56 -4.30
CA ALA A 7 21.75 -33.91 -2.87
C ALA A 7 20.56 -33.24 -2.15
N ALA A 8 19.61 -34.06 -1.70
CA ALA A 8 18.57 -33.68 -0.75
C ALA A 8 19.10 -33.88 0.68
N VAL A 9 18.87 -32.91 1.57
CA VAL A 9 19.14 -33.04 3.01
C VAL A 9 17.89 -32.59 3.77
N LEU A 10 17.27 -33.54 4.45
CA LEU A 10 16.24 -33.34 5.49
C LEU A 10 16.96 -33.12 6.83
N ILE A 11 16.56 -32.09 7.59
CA ILE A 11 16.91 -31.98 9.02
C ILE A 11 15.62 -31.72 9.80
N THR A 12 15.30 -32.70 10.65
CA THR A 12 14.26 -32.73 11.67
C THR A 12 14.86 -32.27 13.00
N ALA A 13 14.18 -31.43 13.79
CA ALA A 13 14.32 -31.42 15.26
C ALA A 13 13.19 -30.64 15.95
N CYS A 14 12.58 -31.30 16.94
CA CYS A 14 11.44 -30.85 17.73
C CYS A 14 11.85 -30.10 19.02
N ALA A 15 10.88 -29.34 19.54
CA ALA A 15 10.58 -29.06 20.95
C ALA A 15 11.54 -28.18 21.79
N ALA A 16 10.99 -27.04 22.27
CA ALA A 16 10.78 -26.76 23.69
C ALA A 16 10.16 -25.36 23.88
N LEU A 17 8.82 -25.27 23.97
CA LEU A 17 8.16 -24.12 24.61
C LEU A 17 7.94 -24.51 26.08
N THR A 18 8.81 -24.01 26.96
CA THR A 18 8.66 -24.16 28.39
C THR A 18 8.04 -22.91 29.00
N ALA A 19 7.26 -23.17 30.05
CA ALA A 19 6.86 -22.26 31.13
C ALA A 19 5.67 -21.32 30.87
N CYS A 20 4.50 -21.90 31.17
CA CYS A 20 3.33 -21.25 31.75
C CYS A 20 3.67 -20.50 33.05
N SER A 21 3.10 -19.32 33.27
CA SER A 21 2.53 -18.88 34.56
C SER A 21 1.83 -17.53 34.42
N SER A 22 0.50 -17.55 34.37
CA SER A 22 -0.32 -17.04 35.49
C SER A 22 -1.80 -17.24 35.20
N ASP A 23 -2.44 -17.79 36.22
CA ASP A 23 -3.80 -18.27 36.40
C ASP A 23 -4.86 -17.16 36.41
N SER A 24 -6.07 -17.43 35.89
CA SER A 24 -7.36 -17.16 36.55
C SER A 24 -8.53 -17.32 35.56
N ASP A 25 -9.38 -18.32 35.80
CA ASP A 25 -10.66 -18.55 35.15
C ASP A 25 -11.65 -17.38 35.35
N THR A 26 -12.33 -16.95 34.29
CA THR A 26 -13.77 -16.62 34.37
C THR A 26 -14.43 -16.65 32.99
N ASP A 27 -15.43 -17.53 32.87
CA ASP A 27 -16.35 -17.65 31.75
C ASP A 27 -17.11 -16.33 31.57
N SER A 28 -16.97 -15.68 30.41
CA SER A 28 -17.80 -14.52 30.03
C SER A 28 -17.89 -14.44 28.51
N LYS A 29 -19.09 -14.73 28.01
CA LYS A 29 -19.53 -14.56 26.62
C LYS A 29 -19.09 -13.19 26.07
N PRO A 30 -18.44 -13.10 24.88
CA PRO A 30 -18.02 -11.81 24.35
C PRO A 30 -19.25 -10.98 23.99
N THR A 31 -19.44 -9.87 24.69
CA THR A 31 -20.25 -8.75 24.21
C THR A 31 -19.44 -8.03 23.13
N PRO A 32 -20.01 -7.66 21.97
CA PRO A 32 -19.30 -6.87 20.98
C PRO A 32 -18.86 -5.55 21.62
N ALA A 33 -17.56 -5.40 21.87
CA ALA A 33 -16.99 -4.14 22.29
C ALA A 33 -17.24 -3.12 21.17
N ALA A 34 -17.87 -1.99 21.51
CA ALA A 34 -17.91 -0.85 20.61
C ALA A 34 -16.46 -0.46 20.29
N SER A 35 -16.08 -0.52 19.00
CA SER A 35 -14.75 -0.15 18.56
C SER A 35 -14.49 1.31 18.94
N THR A 36 -13.62 1.53 19.92
CA THR A 36 -13.07 2.85 20.21
C THR A 36 -12.48 3.40 18.90
N PRO A 37 -12.82 4.63 18.47
CA PRO A 37 -12.17 5.24 17.33
C PRO A 37 -10.65 5.20 17.53
N GLY A 38 -9.93 4.72 16.52
CA GLY A 38 -8.48 4.73 16.53
C GLY A 38 -7.92 6.15 16.62
N PRO A 39 -6.60 6.29 16.86
CA PRO A 39 -5.96 7.59 16.88
C PRO A 39 -6.14 8.32 15.54
N ASP A 40 -6.39 9.62 15.60
CA ASP A 40 -6.41 10.50 14.41
C ASP A 40 -4.98 10.66 13.86
N MET A 41 -4.76 10.13 12.65
CA MET A 41 -3.45 10.16 11.97
C MET A 41 -3.29 11.34 11.00
N SER A 42 -4.29 12.20 10.85
CA SER A 42 -4.31 13.26 9.83
C SER A 42 -3.13 14.21 9.94
N SER A 43 -2.70 14.52 11.17
CA SER A 43 -1.55 15.39 11.43
C SER A 43 -0.22 14.76 10.99
N ALA A 44 -0.04 13.46 11.24
CA ALA A 44 1.14 12.71 10.84
C ALA A 44 1.19 12.53 9.32
N GLU A 45 0.05 12.26 8.68
CA GLU A 45 -0.07 12.18 7.22
C GLU A 45 0.30 13.51 6.57
N ALA A 46 -0.24 14.63 7.07
CA ALA A 46 0.09 15.96 6.58
C ALA A 46 1.59 16.29 6.76
N ALA A 47 2.18 15.94 7.91
CA ALA A 47 3.61 16.10 8.16
C ALA A 47 4.48 15.26 7.22
N ALA A 48 4.00 14.09 6.80
CA ALA A 48 4.64 13.24 5.79
C ALA A 48 4.39 13.71 4.35
N GLY A 49 3.65 14.82 4.15
CA GLY A 49 3.31 15.33 2.82
C GLY A 49 2.26 14.50 2.09
N ILE A 50 1.52 13.64 2.80
CA ILE A 50 0.40 12.87 2.26
C ILE A 50 -0.83 13.78 2.22
N PRO A 51 -1.46 14.01 1.04
CA PRO A 51 -2.71 14.76 0.94
C PRO A 51 -3.86 14.07 1.70
N PRO A 52 -4.89 14.82 2.14
CA PRO A 52 -6.11 14.21 2.64
C PRO A 52 -6.73 13.29 1.59
N GLU A 53 -7.51 12.31 2.04
CA GLU A 53 -8.22 11.43 1.12
C GLU A 53 -9.19 12.23 0.23
N PRO A 54 -9.09 12.12 -1.10
CA PRO A 54 -9.96 12.87 -1.99
C PRO A 54 -11.37 12.30 -1.95
N THR A 55 -12.37 13.18 -1.97
CA THR A 55 -13.78 12.79 -1.96
C THR A 55 -14.53 13.39 -3.15
N GLY A 56 -15.78 12.98 -3.36
CA GLY A 56 -16.68 13.62 -4.33
C GLY A 56 -16.12 13.74 -5.74
N ALA A 57 -16.03 14.98 -6.24
CA ALA A 57 -15.54 15.28 -7.59
C ALA A 57 -14.03 15.02 -7.72
N ASP A 58 -13.24 15.35 -6.70
CA ASP A 58 -11.78 15.19 -6.72
C ASP A 58 -11.40 13.72 -6.78
N ARG A 59 -12.11 12.86 -6.04
CA ARG A 59 -11.94 11.39 -6.11
C ARG A 59 -12.14 10.89 -7.54
N LYS A 60 -13.22 11.34 -8.20
CA LYS A 60 -13.55 10.94 -9.58
C LYS A 60 -12.52 11.45 -10.57
N ALA A 61 -12.09 12.71 -10.44
CA ALA A 61 -11.09 13.32 -11.30
C ALA A 61 -9.74 12.60 -11.20
N LEU A 62 -9.29 12.30 -9.98
CA LEU A 62 -8.05 11.57 -9.76
C LEU A 62 -8.11 10.15 -10.35
N LEU A 63 -9.19 9.40 -10.08
CA LEU A 63 -9.36 8.07 -10.66
C LEU A 63 -9.43 8.11 -12.19
N LEU A 64 -10.04 9.14 -12.78
CA LEU A 64 -10.05 9.31 -14.24
C LEU A 64 -8.64 9.54 -14.78
N ALA A 65 -7.86 10.43 -14.15
CA ALA A 65 -6.48 10.70 -14.53
C ALA A 65 -5.59 9.44 -14.43
N LEU A 66 -5.73 8.68 -13.34
CA LEU A 66 -4.99 7.43 -13.14
C LEU A 66 -5.38 6.36 -14.17
N ARG A 67 -6.68 6.21 -14.49
CA ARG A 67 -7.15 5.26 -15.51
C ARG A 67 -6.62 5.56 -16.90
N ALA A 68 -6.43 6.83 -17.23
CA ALA A 68 -5.92 7.24 -18.53
C ALA A 68 -4.49 6.72 -18.78
N VAL A 69 -3.71 6.51 -17.72
CA VAL A 69 -2.29 6.11 -17.82
C VAL A 69 -2.01 4.68 -17.31
N ALA A 70 -2.82 4.20 -16.37
CA ALA A 70 -2.69 2.89 -15.73
C ALA A 70 -4.08 2.26 -15.49
N PRO A 71 -4.81 1.88 -16.56
CA PRO A 71 -6.22 1.49 -16.50
C PRO A 71 -6.49 0.28 -15.61
N LYS A 72 -5.57 -0.69 -15.55
CA LYS A 72 -5.70 -1.87 -14.68
C LYS A 72 -5.45 -1.56 -13.21
N ALA A 73 -4.55 -0.62 -12.91
CA ALA A 73 -4.27 -0.24 -11.53
C ALA A 73 -5.41 0.59 -10.94
N ALA A 74 -6.07 1.42 -11.74
CA ALA A 74 -7.19 2.24 -11.27
C ALA A 74 -8.56 1.73 -11.75
N ASP A 75 -8.73 0.44 -12.01
CA ASP A 75 -10.03 -0.09 -12.42
C ASP A 75 -11.09 0.00 -11.28
N LYS A 76 -12.30 -0.50 -11.52
CA LYS A 76 -13.37 -0.45 -10.51
C LYS A 76 -13.09 -1.30 -9.26
N ALA A 77 -12.31 -2.37 -9.39
CA ALA A 77 -11.97 -3.25 -8.27
C ALA A 77 -10.84 -2.65 -7.40
N HIS A 78 -10.07 -1.71 -7.93
CA HIS A 78 -8.88 -1.16 -7.28
C HIS A 78 -8.95 0.34 -7.00
N GLU A 79 -10.14 0.96 -7.03
CA GLU A 79 -10.25 2.42 -6.84
C GLU A 79 -9.59 2.90 -5.55
N ASP A 80 -9.89 2.29 -4.41
CA ASP A 80 -9.37 2.73 -3.12
C ASP A 80 -7.85 2.51 -3.02
N LYS A 81 -7.35 1.37 -3.53
CA LYS A 81 -5.89 1.11 -3.62
C LYS A 81 -5.18 2.11 -4.53
N ALA A 82 -5.80 2.52 -5.62
CA ALA A 82 -5.25 3.52 -6.52
C ALA A 82 -5.18 4.90 -5.86
N LEU A 83 -6.17 5.26 -5.03
CA LEU A 83 -6.17 6.50 -4.26
C LEU A 83 -5.08 6.49 -3.17
N ASP A 84 -4.95 5.39 -2.43
CA ASP A 84 -3.89 5.24 -1.42
C ASP A 84 -2.50 5.24 -2.04
N ALA A 85 -2.31 4.55 -3.17
CA ALA A 85 -1.07 4.57 -3.91
C ALA A 85 -0.74 5.98 -4.42
N ALA A 86 -1.73 6.74 -4.89
CA ALA A 86 -1.58 8.13 -5.31
C ALA A 86 -1.19 9.04 -4.14
N ARG A 87 -1.88 8.93 -2.99
CA ARG A 87 -1.58 9.67 -1.75
C ARG A 87 -0.14 9.43 -1.30
N ASN A 88 0.28 8.17 -1.25
CA ASN A 88 1.65 7.78 -0.91
C ASN A 88 2.68 8.24 -1.94
N GLN A 89 2.31 8.25 -3.23
CA GLN A 89 3.19 8.76 -4.27
C GLN A 89 3.34 10.28 -4.18
N CYS A 90 2.30 11.02 -3.77
CA CYS A 90 2.42 12.44 -3.49
C CYS A 90 3.39 12.71 -2.33
N ALA A 91 3.40 11.92 -1.26
CA ALA A 91 4.40 12.08 -0.21
C ALA A 91 5.84 11.95 -0.73
N ALA A 92 6.10 10.98 -1.62
CA ALA A 92 7.40 10.84 -2.26
C ALA A 92 7.74 12.02 -3.18
N ILE A 93 6.76 12.54 -3.94
CA ILE A 93 6.93 13.73 -4.80
C ILE A 93 7.25 14.96 -3.95
N ASN A 94 6.42 15.23 -2.93
CA ASN A 94 6.51 16.41 -2.08
C ASN A 94 7.77 16.38 -1.19
N GLY A 95 8.22 15.17 -0.82
CA GLY A 95 9.45 14.94 -0.07
C GLY A 95 10.73 14.95 -0.91
N GLY A 96 10.64 15.17 -2.23
CA GLY A 96 11.82 15.23 -3.10
C GLY A 96 12.53 13.89 -3.27
N ALA A 97 11.81 12.76 -3.14
CA ALA A 97 12.40 11.44 -3.30
C ALA A 97 12.95 11.22 -4.72
N GLU A 98 13.98 10.39 -4.83
CA GLU A 98 14.53 9.95 -6.10
C GLU A 98 13.74 8.77 -6.68
N ARG A 99 13.95 8.48 -7.97
CA ARG A 99 13.36 7.33 -8.67
C ARG A 99 11.83 7.24 -8.52
N LEU A 100 11.16 8.40 -8.64
CA LEU A 100 9.70 8.51 -8.51
C LEU A 100 8.95 7.57 -9.46
N ASP A 101 9.47 7.37 -10.66
CA ASP A 101 8.79 6.59 -11.71
C ASP A 101 8.77 5.08 -11.38
N SER A 102 9.92 4.51 -10.99
CA SER A 102 9.98 3.10 -10.58
C SER A 102 9.28 2.88 -9.24
N THR A 103 9.30 3.88 -8.36
CA THR A 103 8.55 3.88 -7.11
C THR A 103 7.04 3.87 -7.35
N ALA A 104 6.54 4.69 -8.29
CA ALA A 104 5.14 4.69 -8.69
C ALA A 104 4.76 3.34 -9.32
N ALA A 105 5.61 2.80 -10.19
CA ALA A 105 5.38 1.48 -10.78
C ALA A 105 5.21 0.38 -9.72
N ALA A 106 6.07 0.37 -8.69
CA ALA A 106 5.95 -0.57 -7.58
C ALA A 106 4.67 -0.35 -6.75
N ARG A 107 4.34 0.90 -6.41
CA ARG A 107 3.14 1.22 -5.60
C ARG A 107 1.82 0.87 -6.29
N PHE A 108 1.78 0.99 -7.61
CA PHE A 108 0.61 0.66 -8.41
C PHE A 108 0.65 -0.79 -8.96
N SER A 109 1.52 -1.64 -8.40
CA SER A 109 1.56 -3.08 -8.69
C SER A 109 1.03 -3.84 -7.48
N TYR A 110 -0.21 -4.31 -7.55
CA TYR A 110 -0.90 -5.04 -6.48
C TYR A 110 -1.93 -6.00 -7.06
N ASP A 111 -2.32 -7.02 -6.29
CA ASP A 111 -3.40 -7.97 -6.65
C ASP A 111 -3.27 -8.59 -8.05
N GLY A 112 -2.04 -8.86 -8.49
CA GLY A 112 -1.76 -9.39 -9.82
C GLY A 112 -1.79 -8.35 -10.95
N VAL A 113 -2.05 -7.08 -10.64
CA VAL A 113 -1.78 -5.95 -11.53
C VAL A 113 -0.28 -5.64 -11.50
N THR A 114 0.32 -5.57 -12.68
CA THR A 114 1.69 -5.09 -12.87
C THR A 114 1.66 -3.74 -13.59
N THR A 115 2.24 -2.73 -12.95
CA THR A 115 2.46 -1.40 -13.54
C THR A 115 3.91 -1.29 -13.97
N THR A 116 4.14 -0.96 -15.24
CA THR A 116 5.49 -0.78 -15.81
C THR A 116 6.11 0.54 -15.37
N GLU A 117 7.44 0.69 -15.48
CA GLU A 117 8.11 1.96 -15.19
C GLU A 117 7.63 3.11 -16.10
N ALA A 118 7.32 2.81 -17.37
CA ALA A 118 6.73 3.80 -18.28
C ALA A 118 5.36 4.29 -17.79
N GLN A 119 4.53 3.39 -17.26
CA GLN A 119 3.28 3.78 -16.61
C GLN A 119 3.53 4.50 -15.29
N GLY A 120 4.51 4.09 -14.50
CA GLY A 120 4.94 4.78 -13.30
C GLY A 120 5.33 6.23 -13.57
N LYS A 121 6.08 6.49 -14.65
CA LYS A 121 6.38 7.84 -15.13
C LYS A 121 5.11 8.62 -15.52
N ALA A 122 4.20 7.98 -16.25
CA ALA A 122 2.94 8.61 -16.65
C ALA A 122 2.04 8.92 -15.44
N ILE A 123 2.01 8.04 -14.43
CA ILE A 123 1.33 8.27 -13.15
C ILE A 123 1.96 9.45 -12.41
N THR A 124 3.30 9.48 -12.26
CA THR A 124 4.00 10.60 -11.62
C THR A 124 3.68 11.93 -12.32
N ALA A 125 3.69 11.95 -13.65
CA ALA A 125 3.34 13.14 -14.42
C ALA A 125 1.87 13.55 -14.22
N ALA A 126 0.93 12.60 -14.27
CA ALA A 126 -0.49 12.86 -14.05
C ALA A 126 -0.75 13.42 -12.64
N LEU A 127 -0.10 12.85 -11.62
CA LEU A 127 -0.22 13.31 -10.23
C LEU A 127 0.31 14.74 -10.06
N LYS A 128 1.47 15.06 -10.63
CA LYS A 128 2.01 16.43 -10.61
C LYS A 128 1.11 17.43 -11.34
N ALA A 129 0.49 17.02 -12.46
CA ALA A 129 -0.38 17.88 -13.26
C ALA A 129 -1.80 18.03 -12.67
N SER A 130 -2.25 17.07 -11.86
CA SER A 130 -3.63 17.03 -11.34
C SER A 130 -3.95 18.08 -10.27
N GLY A 131 -2.92 18.70 -9.68
CA GLY A 131 -3.09 19.55 -8.49
C GLY A 131 -3.36 18.78 -7.19
N PHE A 132 -3.43 17.44 -7.25
CA PHE A 132 -3.63 16.59 -6.07
C PHE A 132 -2.37 16.53 -5.18
N CYS A 133 -1.19 16.44 -5.78
CA CYS A 133 0.06 16.57 -5.04
C CYS A 133 0.42 18.04 -4.86
N LYS A 134 0.96 18.39 -3.69
CA LYS A 134 1.51 19.71 -3.39
C LYS A 134 2.94 19.80 -3.94
N VAL A 135 3.03 19.98 -5.26
CA VAL A 135 4.29 20.12 -6.02
C VAL A 135 4.94 21.48 -5.87
#